data_AF-A0A1L3JMN4-F1
#
_entry.id   AF-A0A1L3JMN4-F1
#
_cell.length_a   1.000
_cell.length_b   1.000
_cell.length_c   1.000
_cell.angle_alpha   90.00
_cell.angle_beta   90.00
_cell.angle_gamma   90.00
#
_symmetry.space_group_name_H-M   'P 1'
#
loop_
_entity.id
_entity.type
_entity.pdbx_description
1 polymer ?
#
loop_
_entity_poly.entity_id
_entity_poly.type
_entity_poly.pdbx_seq_one_letter_code
_entity_poly.pdbx_strand_id
1 'polypeptide(L)' 'MNYGYNYNTPSGNFNIKPTDMDFSKYLKYEGKGVVPQIKLDFKRDWIEQTLEIIAKDNQ' A
#
# COMPACT_ATOMS: atom_id res chain seq x y z
N MET A 1 3.58 -14.38 15.72
CA MET A 1 2.68 -13.86 16.78
C MET A 1 3.32 -12.57 17.30
N ASN A 2 2.61 -11.45 17.30
CA ASN A 2 3.20 -10.14 17.61
C ASN A 2 2.98 -9.80 19.10
N TYR A 3 4.02 -9.88 19.93
CA TYR A 3 3.96 -9.67 21.39
C TYR A 3 4.05 -8.18 21.76
N GLY A 4 3.21 -7.34 21.17
CA GLY A 4 3.22 -5.90 21.47
C GLY A 4 2.97 -5.64 22.97
N TYR A 5 3.94 -5.02 23.65
CA TYR A 5 3.84 -4.63 25.06
C TYR A 5 2.81 -3.52 25.26
N ASN A 6 1.95 -3.63 26.26
CA ASN A 6 0.99 -2.57 26.57
C ASN A 6 1.65 -1.52 27.48
N TYR A 7 1.67 -0.27 27.04
CA TYR A 7 2.17 0.87 27.81
C TYR A 7 1.01 1.79 28.20
N ASN A 8 0.78 1.96 29.50
CA ASN A 8 -0.12 3.00 29.99
C ASN A 8 0.59 4.33 29.97
N THR A 9 -0.08 5.36 29.47
CA THR A 9 0.41 6.74 29.55
C THR A 9 0.40 7.21 31.02
N PRO A 10 1.28 8.16 31.40
CA PRO A 10 1.38 8.63 32.79
C PRO A 10 0.09 9.21 33.37
N SER A 11 -0.83 9.68 32.52
CA SER A 11 -2.14 10.18 32.94
C SER A 11 -3.14 9.08 33.26
N GLY A 12 -2.85 7.82 32.92
CA GLY A 12 -3.75 6.67 33.11
C GLY A 12 -4.92 6.60 32.12
N ASN A 13 -5.12 7.62 31.28
CA ASN A 13 -6.30 7.73 30.41
C ASN A 13 -6.15 7.02 29.06
N PHE A 14 -4.92 6.68 28.66
CA PHE A 14 -4.64 6.05 27.38
C PHE A 14 -3.68 4.88 27.52
N ASN A 15 -3.93 3.84 26.72
CA ASN A 15 -3.08 2.65 26.58
C ASN A 15 -2.53 2.59 25.15
N ILE A 16 -1.23 2.40 25.02
CA ILE A 16 -0.53 2.26 23.74
C ILE A 16 -0.07 0.81 23.61
N LYS A 17 -0.46 0.17 22.52
CA LYS A 17 0.00 -1.17 22.14
C LYS A 17 0.78 -1.09 20.83
N PRO A 18 2.10 -0.83 20.86
CA PRO A 18 2.92 -0.91 19.66
C PRO A 18 2.96 -2.37 19.23
N THR A 19 2.42 -2.64 18.05
CA THR A 19 2.62 -3.91 17.36
C THR A 19 3.94 -3.83 16.61
N ASP A 20 4.85 -4.76 16.86
CA ASP A 20 6.14 -4.84 16.15
C ASP A 20 5.92 -5.42 14.75
N MET A 21 5.39 -4.59 13.85
CA MET A 21 5.22 -4.99 12.46
C MET A 21 6.52 -4.76 11.70
N ASP A 22 7.25 -5.84 11.43
CA ASP A 22 8.35 -5.83 10.47
C ASP A 22 7.79 -5.66 9.04
N PHE A 23 7.62 -4.40 8.66
CA PHE A 23 7.26 -3.97 7.32
C PHE A 23 8.45 -3.41 6.54
N SER A 24 9.68 -3.75 6.94
CA SER A 24 10.90 -3.32 6.27
C SER A 24 10.87 -3.57 4.75
N LYS A 25 10.26 -4.68 4.32
CA LYS A 25 10.03 -5.03 2.90
C LYS A 25 9.23 -3.99 2.09
N TYR A 26 8.43 -3.15 2.75
CA TYR A 26 7.60 -2.13 2.13
C TYR A 26 8.20 -0.72 2.18
N LEU A 27 9.31 -0.51 2.91
CA LEU A 27 10.00 0.80 2.99
C LEU A 27 10.33 1.38 1.61
N LYS A 28 10.66 0.52 0.64
CA LYS A 28 10.95 0.96 -0.74
C LYS A 28 9.76 1.59 -1.48
N TYR A 29 8.53 1.38 -0.99
CA TYR A 29 7.30 1.94 -1.56
C TYR A 29 6.77 3.15 -0.77
N GLU A 30 7.31 3.47 0.40
CA GLU A 30 6.90 4.65 1.18
C GLU A 30 7.22 5.94 0.42
N GLY A 31 6.25 6.86 0.37
CA GLY A 31 6.35 8.14 -0.34
C GLY A 31 6.48 8.06 -1.87
N LYS A 32 6.67 6.85 -2.44
CA LYS A 32 6.85 6.60 -3.88
C LYS A 32 5.66 5.85 -4.51
N GLY A 33 4.90 5.12 -3.71
CA GLY A 33 3.82 4.25 -4.18
C GLY A 33 4.34 3.04 -4.97
N VAL A 34 3.44 2.33 -5.64
CA VAL A 34 3.77 1.20 -6.53
C VAL A 34 3.67 1.70 -7.96
N VAL A 35 4.76 1.57 -8.72
CA VAL A 35 4.77 1.90 -10.14
C VAL A 35 3.99 0.81 -10.89
N PRO A 36 2.94 1.16 -11.67
CA PRO A 36 2.18 0.17 -12.43
C PRO A 36 3.05 -0.43 -13.53
N GLN A 37 2.85 -1.72 -13.78
CA GLN A 37 3.57 -2.44 -14.85
C GLN A 37 3.21 -1.89 -16.23
N ILE A 38 1.94 -1.56 -16.45
CA ILE A 38 1.44 -0.92 -17.67
C ILE A 38 1.11 0.53 -17.34
N LYS A 39 1.84 1.47 -17.96
CA LYS A 39 1.58 2.90 -17.82
C LYS A 39 0.54 3.32 -18.84
N LEU A 40 -0.52 3.97 -18.38
CA LEU A 40 -1.53 4.57 -19.25
C LEU A 40 -1.06 5.96 -19.72
N ASP A 41 -1.54 6.37 -20.89
CA ASP A 41 -1.37 7.72 -21.41
C ASP A 41 -2.40 8.65 -20.77
N PHE A 42 -1.93 9.70 -20.10
CA PHE A 42 -2.76 10.72 -19.46
C PHE A 42 -3.54 11.60 -20.45
N LYS A 43 -3.18 11.58 -21.74
CA LYS A 43 -3.90 12.33 -22.79
C LYS A 43 -5.07 11.56 -23.38
N ARG A 44 -5.25 10.29 -23.02
CA ARG A 44 -6.28 9.41 -23.55
C ARG A 44 -7.20 8.95 -22.43
N ASP A 45 -8.42 8.55 -22.81
CA ASP A 45 -9.36 7.97 -21.85
C ASP A 45 -8.79 6.66 -21.30
N TRP A 46 -8.86 6.48 -19.98
CA TRP A 46 -8.27 5.33 -19.30
C TRP A 46 -9.13 4.08 -19.44
N ILE A 47 -10.44 4.21 -19.64
CA ILE A 47 -11.37 3.09 -19.83
C ILE A 47 -11.11 2.45 -21.18
N GLU A 48 -11.02 3.26 -22.24
CA GLU A 48 -10.70 2.77 -23.59
C GLU A 48 -9.36 2.03 -23.63
N GLN A 49 -8.30 2.63 -23.05
CA GLN A 49 -6.99 2.00 -22.96
C GLN A 49 -7.02 0.68 -22.18
N THR A 50 -7.80 0.62 -21.10
CA THR A 50 -7.94 -0.60 -20.28
C THR A 50 -8.62 -1.72 -21.07
N LEU A 51 -9.69 -1.40 -21.81
CA LEU A 51 -10.38 -2.37 -22.66
C LEU A 51 -9.47 -2.90 -23.78
N GLU A 52 -8.66 -2.03 -24.40
CA GLU A 52 -7.65 -2.42 -25.40
C GLU A 52 -6.62 -3.40 -24.83
N ILE A 53 -6.12 -3.14 -23.61
CA ILE A 53 -5.15 -4.02 -22.94
C ILE A 53 -5.77 -5.39 -22.65
N ILE A 54 -6.97 -5.43 -22.07
CA ILE A 54 -7.68 -6.68 -21.75
C ILE A 54 -7.97 -7.48 -23.02
N ALA A 55 -8.35 -6.81 -24.12
CA ALA A 55 -8.62 -7.49 -25.39
C ALA A 55 -7.35 -8.14 -25.98
N LYS A 56 -6.19 -7.51 -25.84
CA LYS A 56 -4.90 -8.05 -26.32
C LYS A 56 -4.40 -9.23 -25.48
N ASP A 57 -4.63 -9.21 -24.17
CA ASP A 57 -4.20 -10.30 -23.28
C ASP A 57 -5.04 -11.58 -23.46
N ASN A 58 -6.24 -11.49 -24.03
CA ASN A 58 -7.14 -12.63 -24.28
C ASN A 58 -6.96 -13.28 -25.67
N GLN A 59 -5.98 -12.83 -26.47
CA GLN A 59 -5.60 -13.42 -27.77
C GLN A 59 -4.44 -14.40 -27.64
#